data_AF-W2VXK7-F1
#
_entry.id   AF-W2VXK7-F1
#
_cell.length_a   1.000
_cell.length_b   1.000
_cell.length_c   1.000
_cell.angle_alpha   90.00
_cell.angle_beta   90.00
_cell.angle_gamma   90.00
#
_symmetry.space_group_name_H-M   'P 1'
#
loop_
_entity.id
_entity.type
_entity.pdbx_description
1 polymer ?
#
loop_
_entity_poly.entity_id
_entity_poly.type
_entity_poly.pdbx_seq_one_letter_code
_entity_poly.pdbx_strand_id
1 'polypeptide(L)' 'MAPLVSYPIDHSAATHLTFLREMLMRDYNKRVEDCLFIVGDNCYANQRLANLLSVSLVGCASHRLSLAVESFSVKYRTI' A
#
# COMPACT_ATOMS: atom_id res chain seq x y z
N MET A 1 11.27 19.40 -15.50
CA MET A 1 10.38 18.49 -14.74
C MET A 1 9.93 19.26 -13.52
N ALA A 2 8.63 19.52 -13.37
CA ALA A 2 8.13 20.16 -12.15
C ALA A 2 8.44 19.23 -10.96
N PRO A 3 8.90 19.76 -9.82
CA PRO A 3 9.15 18.92 -8.66
C PRO A 3 7.81 18.32 -8.26
N LEU A 4 7.77 16.99 -8.14
CA LEU A 4 6.70 16.30 -7.43
C LEU A 4 6.78 16.80 -5.99
N VAL A 5 5.94 17.79 -5.69
CA VAL A 5 5.63 18.35 -4.37
C VAL A 5 6.45 17.71 -3.25
N SER A 6 7.58 18.32 -2.90
CA SER A 6 8.41 17.92 -1.76
C SER A 6 7.91 18.61 -0.49
N TYR A 7 6.63 18.45 -0.15
CA TYR A 7 6.27 18.57 1.25
C TYR A 7 6.79 17.30 1.94
N PRO A 8 7.28 17.37 3.18
CA PRO A 8 7.56 16.18 3.96
C PRO A 8 6.21 15.51 4.27
N ILE A 9 5.70 14.73 3.31
CA ILE A 9 4.51 13.92 3.48
C ILE A 9 4.97 12.74 4.32
N ASP A 10 4.50 12.68 5.56
CA ASP A 10 4.73 11.50 6.39
C ASP A 10 4.04 10.29 5.74
N HIS A 11 4.83 9.38 5.20
CA HIS A 11 4.36 8.13 4.59
C HIS A 11 4.18 7.01 5.64
N SER A 12 4.07 7.37 6.91
CA SER A 12 3.75 6.40 7.96
C SER A 12 2.37 5.77 7.73
N ALA A 13 2.22 4.53 8.17
CA ALA A 13 0.93 3.85 8.17
C ALA A 13 -0.15 4.60 8.98
N ALA A 14 0.25 5.38 9.99
CA ALA A 14 -0.68 6.19 10.78
C ALA A 14 -1.24 7.35 9.96
N THR A 15 -0.39 8.08 9.23
CA THR A 15 -0.84 9.17 8.34
C THR A 15 -1.71 8.64 7.21
N HIS A 16 -1.36 7.48 6.63
CA HIS A 16 -2.21 6.78 5.66
C HIS A 16 -3.58 6.39 6.25
N LEU A 17 -3.62 5.88 7.48
CA LEU A 17 -4.86 5.52 8.16
C LEU A 17 -5.77 6.73 8.37
N THR A 18 -5.21 7.85 8.85
CA THR A 18 -5.97 9.10 9.03
C THR A 18 -6.56 9.58 7.71
N PHE A 19 -5.75 9.60 6.64
CA PHE A 19 -6.22 9.96 5.31
C PHE A 19 -7.36 9.07 4.83
N LEU A 20 -7.20 7.74 4.92
CA LEU A 20 -8.24 6.79 4.50
C LEU A 20 -9.53 6.96 5.32
N ARG A 21 -9.43 7.18 6.63
CA ARG A 21 -10.57 7.41 7.50
C ARG A 21 -11.37 8.64 7.07
N GLU A 22 -10.69 9.77 6.84
CA GLU A 22 -11.34 11.01 6.43
C GLU A 22 -11.94 10.89 5.02
N MET A 23 -11.17 10.36 4.08
CA MET A 23 -11.58 10.20 2.68
C MET A 23 -12.79 9.26 2.55
N LEU A 24 -12.76 8.09 3.19
CA LEU A 24 -13.86 7.12 3.11
C LEU A 24 -15.16 7.67 3.72
N MET A 25 -15.06 8.39 4.84
CA MET A 25 -16.25 8.99 5.46
C MET A 25 -16.81 10.12 4.60
N ARG A 26 -15.95 11.05 4.15
CA ARG A 26 -16.36 12.23 3.38
C ARG A 26 -16.94 11.85 2.01
N ASP A 27 -16.25 10.97 1.28
CA ASP A 27 -16.52 10.75 -0.15
C ASP A 27 -17.44 9.54 -0.39
N TYR A 28 -17.50 8.59 0.56
CA TYR A 28 -18.23 7.34 0.39
C TYR A 28 -19.20 7.02 1.54
N ASN A 29 -19.22 7.83 2.60
CA ASN A 29 -19.97 7.56 3.83
C ASN A 29 -19.69 6.14 4.39
N LYS A 30 -18.41 5.73 4.33
CA LYS A 30 -17.92 4.43 4.83
C LYS A 30 -16.89 4.66 5.92
N ARG A 31 -16.94 3.84 6.97
CA ARG A 31 -15.92 3.88 8.02
C ARG A 31 -14.76 2.97 7.61
N VAL A 32 -13.55 3.34 8.00
CA VAL A 32 -12.36 2.51 7.73
C VAL A 32 -12.44 1.15 8.44
N GLU A 33 -13.16 1.11 9.57
CA GLU A 33 -13.46 -0.10 10.34
C GLU A 33 -14.41 -1.08 9.60
N ASP A 34 -15.10 -0.62 8.54
CA ASP A 34 -15.93 -1.50 7.71
C ASP A 34 -15.09 -2.28 6.68
N CYS A 35 -13.78 -2.03 6.61
CA CYS A 35 -12.87 -2.72 5.72
C CYS A 35 -12.61 -4.16 6.19
N LEU A 36 -12.73 -5.14 5.29
CA LEU A 36 -12.53 -6.56 5.62
C LEU A 36 -11.08 -7.02 5.44
N PHE A 37 -10.37 -6.43 4.47
CA PHE A 37 -8.99 -6.74 4.12
C PHE A 37 -8.40 -5.61 3.28
N ILE A 38 -7.08 -5.49 3.30
CA ILE A 38 -6.33 -4.57 2.44
C ILE A 38 -5.72 -5.37 1.30
N VAL A 39 -5.74 -4.84 0.07
CA VAL A 39 -4.97 -5.39 -1.05
C VAL A 39 -3.79 -4.48 -1.33
N GLY A 40 -2.57 -5.02 -1.27
CA GLY A 40 -1.37 -4.22 -1.43
C GLY A 40 -0.12 -5.07 -1.62
N ASP A 41 1.01 -4.44 -1.89
CA ASP A 41 2.31 -5.11 -1.76
C ASP A 41 2.62 -5.39 -0.27
N ASN A 42 3.67 -6.16 -0.01
CA ASN A 42 4.11 -6.47 1.33
C ASN A 42 5.02 -5.38 1.93
N CYS A 43 4.94 -4.12 1.49
CA CYS A 43 5.77 -3.08 2.10
C CYS A 43 5.38 -2.84 3.57
N TYR A 44 6.31 -2.28 4.34
CA TYR A 44 6.13 -2.05 5.77
C TYR A 44 4.88 -1.20 6.09
N ALA A 45 4.61 -0.17 5.29
CA ALA A 45 3.45 0.69 5.48
C ALA A 45 2.13 -0.09 5.33
N ASN A 46 2.01 -0.94 4.30
CA ASN A 46 0.83 -1.77 4.05
C ASN A 46 0.65 -2.84 5.13
N GLN A 47 1.74 -3.50 5.54
CA GLN A 47 1.70 -4.45 6.66
C GLN A 47 1.25 -3.77 7.95
N ARG A 48 1.84 -2.61 8.27
CA ARG A 48 1.51 -1.87 9.49
C ARG A 48 0.08 -1.34 9.46
N LEU A 49 -0.41 -0.89 8.32
CA LEU A 49 -1.78 -0.42 8.15
C LEU A 49 -2.80 -1.56 8.38
N ALA A 50 -2.55 -2.74 7.79
CA ALA A 50 -3.39 -3.92 8.00
C ALA A 50 -3.42 -4.34 9.49
N ASN A 51 -2.25 -4.28 10.15
CA ASN A 51 -2.15 -4.53 11.60
C ASN A 51 -2.91 -3.50 12.43
N LEU A 52 -2.83 -2.21 12.10
CA LEU A 52 -3.56 -1.14 12.80
C LEU A 52 -5.08 -1.32 12.68
N LEU A 53 -5.56 -1.78 11.52
CA LEU A 53 -6.97 -2.09 11.29
C LEU A 53 -7.38 -3.49 11.79
N SER A 54 -6.42 -4.32 12.20
CA SER A 54 -6.65 -5.72 12.58
C SER A 54 -7.33 -6.55 11.47
N VAL A 55 -6.92 -6.34 10.22
CA VAL A 55 -7.44 -7.04 9.03
C VAL A 55 -6.34 -7.76 8.26
N SER A 56 -6.72 -8.66 7.35
CA SER A 56 -5.75 -9.38 6.51
C SER A 56 -5.17 -8.48 5.41
N LEU A 57 -3.88 -8.66 5.09
CA LEU A 57 -3.24 -8.09 3.90
C LEU A 57 -3.16 -9.13 2.78
N VAL A 58 -3.87 -8.88 1.69
CA VAL A 58 -3.88 -9.71 0.49
C VAL A 58 -2.86 -9.17 -0.50
N GLY A 59 -1.93 -10.03 -0.93
CA GLY A 59 -0.85 -9.65 -1.83
C GLY A 59 -1.35 -9.20 -3.21
N CYS A 60 -0.87 -8.04 -3.67
CA CYS A 60 -1.18 -7.47 -4.97
C CYS A 60 -0.66 -8.35 -6.12
N ALA A 61 -1.55 -8.71 -7.06
CA ALA A 61 -1.20 -9.53 -8.23
C ALA A 61 -0.14 -8.86 -9.11
N SER A 62 -0.28 -7.56 -9.36
CA SER A 62 0.67 -6.78 -10.17
C SER A 62 2.06 -6.74 -9.54
N HIS A 63 2.15 -6.62 -8.21
CA HIS A 63 3.43 -6.64 -7.52
C HIS A 63 4.10 -8.03 -7.59
N ARG A 64 3.31 -9.10 -7.40
CA ARG A 64 3.82 -10.48 -7.57
C ARG A 64 4.33 -10.73 -9.00
N LEU A 65 3.63 -10.20 -10.01
CA LEU A 65 4.10 -10.26 -11.39
C LEU A 65 5.41 -9.48 -11.58
N SER A 66 5.51 -8.27 -11.03
CA SER A 66 6.74 -7.48 -11.08
C SER A 66 7.93 -8.22 -10.48
N LEU A 67 7.75 -8.82 -9.31
CA LEU A 67 8.80 -9.63 -8.65
C LEU A 67 9.19 -10.85 -9.48
N ALA A 68 8.23 -11.50 -10.13
CA ALA A 68 8.51 -12.63 -11.02
C ALA A 68 9.33 -12.20 -12.25
N VAL A 69 9.00 -11.05 -12.85
CA VAL A 69 9.73 -10.47 -13.99
C VAL A 69 11.14 -10.04 -13.58
N GLU A 70 11.30 -9.43 -12.42
CA GLU A 70 12.62 -9.07 -11.88
C GLU A 70 13.47 -10.31 -11.61
N SER A 71 12.89 -11.32 -10.95
CA SER A 71 13.58 -12.59 -10.66
C SER A 71 14.01 -13.29 -11.95
N PHE A 72 13.14 -13.31 -12.96
CA PHE A 72 13.46 -13.81 -14.29
C PHE A 72 14.61 -13.00 -14.90
N SER A 73 14.53 -11.66 -14.90
CA SER A 73 15.53 -10.79 -15.51
C SER A 73 16.92 -10.91 -14.87
N VAL A 74 17.00 -11.06 -13.54
CA VAL A 74 18.27 -11.30 -12.84
C VAL A 74 18.92 -12.59 -13.32
N LYS A 75 18.13 -13.66 -13.50
CA LYS A 75 18.61 -14.95 -13.99
C LYS A 75 19.29 -14.86 -15.37
N TYR A 76 18.79 -14.02 -16.27
CA TYR A 76 19.38 -13.81 -17.61
C TYR A 76 20.47 -12.74 -17.66
N ARG A 77 20.71 -12.01 -16.57
CA ARG A 77 21.83 -11.07 -16.45
C ARG A 77 23.11 -11.76 -15.96
N THR A 78 23.01 -12.96 -15.42
CA THR A 78 24.14 -13.71 -14.83
C THR A 78 24.74 -14.78 -15.76
N ILE A 79 24.29 -14.81 -17.02
CA ILE A 79 24.84 -15.57 -18.15
C ILE A 79 25.48 -14.58 -19.11
#